data_AF-A0A9E6B9X7-F1
#
_entry.id   AF-A0A9E6B9X7-F1
#
_cell.length_a   1.000
_cell.length_b   1.000
_cell.length_c   1.000
_cell.angle_alpha   90.00
_cell.angle_beta   90.00
_cell.angle_gamma   90.00
#
_symmetry.space_group_name_H-M   'P 1'
#
loop_
_entity.id
_entity.type
_entity.pdbx_description
1 polymer ?
#
loop_
_entity_poly.entity_id
_entity_poly.type
_entity_poly.pdbx_seq_one_letter_code
_entity_poly.pdbx_strand_id
1 'polypeptide(L)'
;MSRVEDALRDLVQYHSKRIANQVYGDTAARVRELTREVRSLRKEIQAIEGTVGELVSVRESEMAVPPADEETVDNARFSPRTLKSLRKRLSLTQKDLAKLLEVSAVTVTAWESGRSRPRKANLAQIVTLRGMAPADVDAALGRAQAPAALKPEQLKKLRNQLAITQAALAALLSVSPASIALWEAGKAVPTRKNRAALAELAGLSTADVAERLGRVPTASTPPASGLSSEQVREIRQKAGLSQRELADKLGVSANSVSNWETGRSAPRSRTVHALTALAAQ
;
A
#
# COMPACT_ATOMS: atom_id res chain seq x y z
N MET A 1 1.61 -76.60 -2.10
CA MET A 1 1.82 -75.18 -2.47
C MET A 1 0.56 -74.33 -2.27
N SER A 2 -0.65 -74.81 -2.59
CA SER A 2 -1.90 -74.01 -2.44
C SER A 2 -2.18 -73.44 -1.05
N ARG A 3 -1.99 -74.21 0.04
CA ARG A 3 -2.25 -73.73 1.41
C ARG A 3 -1.39 -72.53 1.83
N VAL A 4 -0.17 -72.42 1.31
CA VAL A 4 0.72 -71.30 1.62
C VAL A 4 0.30 -70.06 0.84
N GLU A 5 -0.14 -70.23 -0.41
CA GLU A 5 -0.67 -69.14 -1.23
C GLU A 5 -2.00 -68.59 -0.68
N ASP A 6 -2.88 -69.46 -0.20
CA ASP A 6 -4.15 -69.04 0.41
C ASP A 6 -3.91 -68.30 1.74
N ALA A 7 -2.99 -68.79 2.59
CA ALA A 7 -2.61 -68.10 3.82
C ALA A 7 -1.96 -66.72 3.56
N LEU A 8 -1.13 -66.61 2.51
CA LEU A 8 -0.57 -65.32 2.09
C LEU A 8 -1.65 -64.36 1.57
N ARG A 9 -2.61 -64.86 0.80
CA ARG A 9 -3.74 -64.06 0.29
C ARG A 9 -4.58 -63.51 1.45
N ASP A 10 -4.89 -64.34 2.44
CA ASP A 10 -5.68 -63.94 3.61
C ASP A 10 -4.93 -62.91 4.47
N LEU A 11 -3.62 -63.06 4.64
CA LEU A 11 -2.79 -62.09 5.37
C LEU A 11 -2.74 -60.73 4.67
N VAL A 12 -2.58 -60.72 3.33
CA VAL A 12 -2.60 -59.50 2.53
C VAL A 12 -3.99 -58.85 2.58
N GLN A 13 -5.07 -59.62 2.49
CA GLN A 13 -6.44 -59.09 2.64
C GLN A 13 -6.69 -58.51 4.03
N TYR A 14 -6.25 -59.18 5.09
CA TYR A 14 -6.37 -58.70 6.46
C TYR A 14 -5.62 -57.37 6.66
N HIS A 15 -4.34 -57.32 6.27
CA HIS A 15 -3.53 -56.11 6.43
C HIS A 15 -3.98 -54.97 5.53
N SER A 16 -4.37 -55.24 4.28
CA SER A 16 -4.93 -54.21 3.38
C SER A 16 -6.23 -53.62 3.94
N LYS A 17 -7.14 -54.46 4.45
CA LYS A 17 -8.38 -53.99 5.11
C LYS A 17 -8.08 -53.19 6.37
N ARG A 18 -7.08 -53.61 7.17
CA ARG A 18 -6.64 -52.90 8.37
C ARG A 18 -6.07 -51.51 8.04
N ILE A 19 -5.18 -51.44 7.06
CA ILE A 19 -4.56 -50.17 6.60
C ILE A 19 -5.63 -49.27 6.00
N ALA A 20 -6.54 -49.80 5.16
CA ALA A 20 -7.65 -49.04 4.61
C ALA A 20 -8.51 -48.44 5.73
N ASN A 21 -8.93 -49.25 6.71
CA ASN A 21 -9.73 -48.76 7.84
C ASN A 21 -8.99 -47.72 8.69
N GLN A 22 -7.68 -47.86 8.86
CA GLN A 22 -6.86 -46.88 9.58
C GLN A 22 -6.81 -45.55 8.81
N VAL A 23 -6.48 -45.58 7.52
CA VAL A 23 -6.42 -44.38 6.66
C VAL A 23 -7.79 -43.71 6.53
N TYR A 24 -8.87 -44.48 6.33
CA TYR A 24 -10.24 -43.94 6.32
C TYR A 24 -10.64 -43.36 7.68
N GLY A 25 -10.22 -43.98 8.79
CA GLY A 25 -10.45 -43.46 10.14
C GLY A 25 -9.75 -42.13 10.39
N ASP A 26 -8.46 -42.04 10.06
CA ASP A 26 -7.63 -40.84 10.25
C ASP A 26 -8.11 -39.69 9.36
N THR A 27 -8.43 -39.97 8.09
CA THR A 27 -9.00 -38.98 7.18
C THR A 27 -10.38 -38.50 7.65
N ALA A 28 -11.26 -39.39 8.11
CA ALA A 28 -12.55 -39.00 8.67
C ALA A 28 -12.39 -38.16 9.95
N ALA A 29 -11.40 -38.46 10.80
CA ALA A 29 -11.07 -37.63 11.95
C ALA A 29 -10.62 -36.23 11.53
N ARG A 30 -9.72 -36.13 10.55
CA ARG A 30 -9.24 -34.83 10.03
C ARG A 30 -10.36 -34.02 9.37
N VAL A 31 -11.25 -34.66 8.61
CA VAL A 31 -12.42 -33.99 8.01
C VAL A 31 -13.34 -33.43 9.09
N ARG A 32 -13.58 -34.19 10.18
CA ARG A 32 -14.41 -33.70 11.31
C ARG A 32 -13.76 -32.52 12.01
N GLU A 33 -12.45 -32.56 12.22
CA GLU A 33 -11.67 -31.46 12.80
C GLU A 33 -11.76 -30.21 11.93
N LEU A 34 -11.44 -30.32 10.63
CA LEU A 34 -11.55 -29.21 9.67
C LEU A 34 -12.97 -28.65 9.59
N THR A 35 -14.00 -29.49 9.66
CA THR A 35 -15.39 -29.04 9.65
C THR A 35 -15.74 -28.23 10.90
N ARG A 36 -15.19 -28.59 12.07
CA ARG A 36 -15.34 -27.80 13.31
C ARG A 36 -14.61 -26.47 13.21
N GLU A 37 -13.39 -26.48 12.69
CA GLU A 37 -12.58 -25.27 12.48
C GLU A 37 -13.26 -24.29 11.53
N VAL A 38 -13.72 -24.77 10.36
CA VAL A 38 -14.48 -23.94 9.40
C VAL A 38 -15.73 -23.34 10.04
N ARG A 39 -16.41 -24.08 10.94
CA ARG A 39 -17.56 -23.56 11.67
C ARG A 39 -17.16 -22.47 12.68
N SER A 40 -16.04 -22.64 13.39
CA SER A 40 -15.51 -21.61 14.30
C SER A 40 -15.15 -20.35 13.54
N LEU A 41 -14.37 -20.48 12.47
CA LEU A 41 -13.94 -19.36 11.63
C LEU A 41 -15.14 -18.62 11.04
N ARG A 42 -16.18 -19.33 10.58
CA ARG A 42 -17.42 -18.69 10.10
C ARG A 42 -18.11 -17.87 11.21
N LYS A 43 -18.15 -18.38 12.44
CA LYS A 43 -18.74 -17.68 13.58
C LYS A 43 -17.92 -16.44 13.97
N GLU A 44 -16.60 -16.55 13.92
CA GLU A 44 -15.69 -15.42 14.15
C GLU A 44 -15.84 -14.34 13.09
N ILE A 45 -15.90 -14.71 11.81
CA ILE A 45 -16.16 -13.78 10.70
C ILE A 45 -17.49 -13.06 10.93
N GLN A 46 -18.56 -13.77 11.26
CA GLN A 46 -19.86 -13.16 11.53
C GLN A 46 -19.83 -12.18 12.71
N ALA A 47 -19.10 -12.50 13.78
CA ALA A 47 -18.93 -11.58 14.91
C ALA A 47 -18.14 -10.33 14.53
N ILE A 48 -17.08 -10.48 13.71
CA ILE A 48 -16.30 -9.36 13.19
C ILE A 48 -17.17 -8.50 12.27
N GLU A 49 -17.94 -9.10 11.36
CA GLU A 49 -18.85 -8.36 10.48
C GLU A 49 -19.89 -7.56 11.28
N GLY A 50 -20.41 -8.13 12.38
CA GLY A 50 -21.31 -7.43 13.30
C GLY A 50 -20.66 -6.22 13.96
N THR A 51 -19.47 -6.39 14.54
CA THR A 51 -18.73 -5.28 15.18
C THR A 51 -18.32 -4.19 14.17
N VAL A 52 -17.94 -4.57 12.95
CA VAL A 52 -17.68 -3.62 11.86
C VAL A 52 -18.95 -2.86 11.51
N GLY A 53 -20.10 -3.52 11.43
CA GLY A 53 -21.38 -2.85 11.18
C GLY A 53 -21.74 -1.81 12.23
N GLU A 54 -21.57 -2.15 13.52
CA GLU A 54 -21.79 -1.23 14.63
C GLU A 54 -20.79 -0.06 14.64
N LEU A 55 -19.51 -0.33 14.38
CA LEU A 55 -18.50 0.73 14.26
C LEU A 55 -18.77 1.65 13.07
N VAL A 56 -19.27 1.10 11.96
CA VAL A 56 -19.66 1.90 10.79
C VAL A 56 -20.86 2.79 11.13
N SER A 57 -21.87 2.29 11.85
CA SER A 57 -23.04 3.11 12.21
C SER A 57 -22.71 4.20 13.22
N VAL A 58 -21.90 3.90 14.24
CA VAL A 58 -21.37 4.90 15.18
C VAL A 58 -20.53 5.94 14.45
N ARG A 59 -19.71 5.50 13.51
CA ARG A 59 -18.93 6.44 12.70
C ARG A 59 -19.83 7.28 11.81
N GLU A 60 -20.84 6.72 11.17
CA GLU A 60 -21.78 7.50 10.34
C GLU A 60 -22.49 8.58 11.16
N SER A 61 -22.86 8.29 12.42
CA SER A 61 -23.45 9.29 13.31
C SER A 61 -22.46 10.36 13.79
N GLU A 62 -21.19 10.01 14.04
CA GLU A 62 -20.13 10.98 14.35
C GLU A 62 -19.71 11.83 13.13
N MET A 63 -19.80 11.26 11.93
CA MET A 63 -19.45 11.93 10.67
C MET A 63 -20.58 12.83 10.15
N ALA A 64 -21.81 12.67 10.67
CA ALA A 64 -22.97 13.45 10.26
C ALA A 64 -22.79 14.91 10.68
N VAL A 65 -22.83 15.82 9.70
CA VAL A 65 -22.76 17.24 9.98
C VAL A 65 -24.11 17.67 10.59
N PRO A 66 -24.15 18.24 11.80
CA PRO A 66 -25.39 18.72 12.38
C PRO A 66 -26.00 19.81 11.48
N PRO A 67 -27.34 19.83 11.32
CA PRO A 67 -28.00 20.90 10.58
C PRO A 67 -27.87 22.22 11.36
N ALA A 68 -27.64 23.32 10.63
CA ALA A 68 -27.66 24.66 11.22
C ALA A 68 -29.08 25.06 11.64
N ASP A 69 -29.20 25.98 12.59
CA ASP A 69 -30.48 26.56 13.01
C ASP A 69 -31.23 27.17 11.82
N GLU A 70 -32.54 26.94 11.73
CA GLU A 70 -33.38 27.30 10.57
C GLU A 70 -33.28 28.79 10.18
N GLU A 71 -33.07 29.68 11.15
CA GLU A 71 -32.93 31.13 10.96
C GLU A 71 -31.66 31.50 10.16
N THR A 72 -30.58 30.73 10.31
CA THR A 72 -29.34 30.92 9.55
C THR A 72 -29.44 30.40 8.11
N VAL A 73 -30.36 29.44 7.88
CA VAL A 73 -30.57 28.78 6.59
C VAL A 73 -31.38 29.65 5.64
N ASP A 74 -32.41 30.34 6.15
CA ASP A 74 -33.26 31.21 5.33
C ASP A 74 -32.49 32.46 4.85
N ASN A 75 -31.46 32.91 5.58
CA ASN A 75 -30.55 33.97 5.17
C ASN A 75 -29.39 33.50 4.27
N ALA A 76 -29.21 32.18 4.11
CA ALA A 76 -28.08 31.62 3.39
C ALA A 76 -28.28 31.65 1.87
N ARG A 77 -27.53 32.53 1.20
CA ARG A 77 -27.45 32.49 -0.27
C ARG A 77 -26.72 31.24 -0.75
N PHE A 78 -27.35 30.48 -1.65
CA PHE A 78 -26.74 29.33 -2.33
C PHE A 78 -26.40 29.66 -3.79
N SER A 79 -25.17 29.36 -4.20
CA SER A 79 -24.73 29.39 -5.59
C SER A 79 -23.85 28.17 -5.91
N PRO A 80 -23.96 27.54 -7.10
CA PRO A 80 -23.11 26.43 -7.51
C PRO A 80 -21.61 26.72 -7.37
N ARG A 81 -21.20 27.97 -7.66
CA ARG A 81 -19.80 28.43 -7.52
C ARG A 81 -19.36 28.48 -6.06
N THR A 82 -20.25 28.89 -5.15
CA THR A 82 -19.96 28.94 -3.70
C THR A 82 -19.80 27.55 -3.11
N LEU A 83 -20.60 26.57 -3.57
CA LEU A 83 -20.45 25.18 -3.14
C LEU A 83 -19.10 24.59 -3.61
N LYS A 84 -18.75 24.81 -4.87
CA LYS A 84 -17.49 24.31 -5.44
C LYS A 84 -16.25 24.94 -4.80
N SER A 85 -16.30 26.22 -4.45
CA SER A 85 -15.21 26.91 -3.73
C SER A 85 -15.11 26.44 -2.28
N LEU A 86 -16.24 26.27 -1.58
CA LEU A 86 -16.28 25.68 -0.23
C LEU A 86 -15.63 24.28 -0.23
N ARG A 87 -16.02 23.43 -1.18
CA ARG A 87 -15.45 22.08 -1.34
C ARG A 87 -13.93 22.10 -1.52
N LYS A 88 -13.43 23.02 -2.37
CA LYS A 88 -11.98 23.17 -2.61
C LYS A 88 -11.24 23.68 -1.37
N ARG A 89 -11.80 24.67 -0.65
CA ARG A 89 -11.22 25.20 0.59
C ARG A 89 -11.04 24.11 1.64
N LEU A 90 -12.02 23.21 1.74
CA LEU A 90 -12.01 22.07 2.66
C LEU A 90 -11.27 20.83 2.10
N SER A 91 -10.60 20.93 0.93
CA SER A 91 -9.90 19.80 0.29
C SER A 91 -10.78 18.55 0.14
N LEU A 92 -12.05 18.74 -0.20
CA LEU A 92 -13.04 17.69 -0.36
C LEU A 92 -13.16 17.22 -1.81
N THR A 93 -13.33 15.92 -2.04
CA THR A 93 -13.85 15.43 -3.31
C THR A 93 -15.37 15.57 -3.34
N GLN A 94 -15.98 15.48 -4.53
CA GLN A 94 -17.45 15.48 -4.62
C GLN A 94 -18.07 14.30 -3.86
N LYS A 95 -17.37 13.16 -3.83
CA LYS A 95 -17.79 11.96 -3.09
C LYS A 95 -17.69 12.18 -1.57
N ASP A 96 -16.65 12.83 -1.10
CA ASP A 96 -16.48 13.10 0.33
C ASP A 96 -17.50 14.13 0.84
N LEU A 97 -17.78 15.17 0.05
CA LEU A 97 -18.86 16.10 0.35
C LEU A 97 -20.23 15.42 0.37
N ALA A 98 -20.45 14.47 -0.55
CA ALA A 98 -21.70 13.72 -0.60
C ALA A 98 -21.89 12.84 0.64
N LYS A 99 -20.81 12.22 1.14
CA LYS A 99 -20.83 11.45 2.40
C LYS A 99 -21.18 12.31 3.60
N LEU A 100 -20.57 13.50 3.73
CA LEU A 100 -20.86 14.43 4.84
C LEU A 100 -22.30 14.93 4.86
N LEU A 101 -22.93 15.01 3.70
CA LEU A 101 -24.28 15.50 3.51
C LEU A 101 -25.31 14.36 3.37
N GLU A 102 -24.91 13.10 3.55
CA GLU A 102 -25.76 11.90 3.41
C GLU A 102 -26.53 11.85 2.07
N VAL A 103 -25.90 12.32 0.99
CA VAL A 103 -26.48 12.30 -0.37
C VAL A 103 -25.60 11.53 -1.35
N SER A 104 -26.15 11.24 -2.53
CA SER A 104 -25.37 10.65 -3.62
C SER A 104 -24.35 11.65 -4.21
N ALA A 105 -23.22 11.15 -4.70
CA ALA A 105 -22.22 11.99 -5.40
C ALA A 105 -22.78 12.65 -6.68
N VAL A 106 -23.78 12.02 -7.30
CA VAL A 106 -24.50 12.58 -8.46
C VAL A 106 -25.31 13.81 -8.04
N THR A 107 -25.91 13.78 -6.85
CA THR A 107 -26.64 14.93 -6.28
C THR A 107 -25.72 16.14 -6.11
N VAL A 108 -24.53 15.94 -5.54
CA VAL A 108 -23.51 17.01 -5.39
C VAL A 108 -23.06 17.53 -6.75
N THR A 109 -22.88 16.64 -7.73
CA THR A 109 -22.52 17.03 -9.10
C THR A 109 -23.60 17.89 -9.73
N ALA A 110 -24.87 17.52 -9.57
CA ALA A 110 -26.01 18.27 -10.07
C ALA A 110 -26.06 19.68 -9.45
N TRP A 111 -25.83 19.80 -8.14
CA TRP A 111 -25.73 21.09 -7.43
C TRP A 111 -24.56 21.96 -7.91
N GLU A 112 -23.36 21.39 -8.06
CA GLU A 112 -22.18 22.13 -8.56
C GLU A 112 -22.32 22.58 -10.02
N SER A 113 -23.08 21.84 -10.83
CA SER A 113 -23.41 22.21 -12.22
C SER A 113 -24.61 23.15 -12.33
N GLY A 114 -25.34 23.40 -11.25
CA GLY A 114 -26.56 24.20 -11.25
C GLY A 114 -27.80 23.53 -11.86
N ARG A 115 -27.75 22.22 -12.14
CA ARG A 115 -28.90 21.45 -12.65
C ARG A 115 -30.00 21.27 -11.61
N SER A 116 -29.66 21.31 -10.34
CA SER A 116 -30.60 21.23 -9.22
C SER A 116 -30.11 22.06 -8.03
N ARG A 117 -30.99 22.28 -7.05
CA ARG A 117 -30.68 23.02 -5.82
C ARG A 117 -30.81 22.09 -4.59
N PRO A 118 -30.01 22.31 -3.52
CA PRO A 118 -30.18 21.58 -2.26
C PRO A 118 -31.54 21.89 -1.62
N ARG A 119 -32.12 20.90 -0.93
CA ARG A 119 -33.30 21.08 -0.08
C ARG A 119 -32.93 21.80 1.22
N LYS A 120 -33.89 22.32 1.98
CA LYS A 120 -33.66 23.07 3.23
C LYS A 120 -32.73 22.33 4.21
N ALA A 121 -32.97 21.03 4.46
CA ALA A 121 -32.11 20.21 5.32
C ALA A 121 -30.64 20.17 4.85
N ASN A 122 -30.42 19.90 3.56
CA ASN A 122 -29.07 19.85 2.98
C ASN A 122 -28.41 21.24 2.97
N LEU A 123 -29.21 22.29 2.81
CA LEU A 123 -28.72 23.67 2.87
C LEU A 123 -28.25 24.00 4.29
N ALA A 124 -28.96 23.53 5.32
CA ALA A 124 -28.56 23.67 6.72
C ALA A 124 -27.18 23.04 6.99
N GLN A 125 -26.96 21.82 6.49
CA GLN A 125 -25.66 21.14 6.59
C GLN A 125 -24.55 21.84 5.76
N ILE A 126 -24.89 22.41 4.60
CA ILE A 126 -23.93 23.21 3.82
C ILE A 126 -23.55 24.50 4.57
N VAL A 127 -24.49 25.10 5.32
CA VAL A 127 -24.23 26.29 6.15
C VAL A 127 -23.32 25.96 7.32
N THR A 128 -23.53 24.86 8.04
CA THR A 128 -22.59 24.41 9.08
C THR A 128 -21.20 24.13 8.50
N LEU A 129 -21.11 23.45 7.35
CA LEU A 129 -19.83 23.24 6.65
C LEU A 129 -19.11 24.54 6.26
N ARG A 130 -19.82 25.67 6.08
CA ARG A 130 -19.14 26.97 5.83
C ARG A 130 -18.35 27.43 7.05
N GLY A 131 -18.86 27.17 8.26
CA GLY A 131 -18.23 27.55 9.52
C GLY A 131 -17.12 26.60 10.01
N MET A 132 -17.10 25.36 9.53
CA MET A 132 -16.10 24.36 9.98
C MET A 132 -14.68 24.63 9.44
N ALA A 133 -13.67 24.31 10.26
CA ALA A 133 -12.28 24.31 9.84
C ALA A 133 -11.95 23.03 9.04
N PRO A 134 -10.95 23.06 8.14
CA PRO A 134 -10.51 21.86 7.41
C PRO A 134 -10.13 20.68 8.32
N ALA A 135 -9.58 20.97 9.50
CA ALA A 135 -9.19 19.95 10.48
C ALA A 135 -10.41 19.21 11.05
N ASP A 136 -11.48 19.92 11.37
CA ASP A 136 -12.72 19.34 11.91
C ASP A 136 -13.43 18.50 10.84
N VAL A 137 -13.42 18.97 9.59
CA VAL A 137 -13.98 18.23 8.45
C VAL A 137 -13.16 16.98 8.14
N ASP A 138 -11.84 17.05 8.27
CA ASP A 138 -10.98 15.87 8.14
C ASP A 138 -11.17 14.90 9.33
N ALA A 139 -11.42 15.39 10.55
CA ALA A 139 -11.82 14.55 11.68
C ALA A 139 -13.17 13.87 11.42
N ALA A 140 -14.17 14.63 10.97
CA ALA A 140 -15.51 14.14 10.58
C ALA A 140 -15.51 13.27 9.33
N LEU A 141 -14.41 13.16 8.57
CA LEU A 141 -14.26 12.16 7.50
C LEU A 141 -13.41 10.97 7.95
N GLY A 142 -12.99 10.96 9.23
CA GLY A 142 -11.92 10.13 9.77
C GLY A 142 -10.68 10.14 8.89
N ARG A 143 -10.39 11.27 8.23
CA ARG A 143 -9.12 11.59 7.57
C ARG A 143 -8.06 12.10 8.57
N ALA A 144 -8.45 12.54 9.77
CA ALA A 144 -7.53 12.96 10.83
C ALA A 144 -6.52 11.87 11.24
N GLN A 145 -6.86 10.59 11.05
CA GLN A 145 -5.96 9.45 11.31
C GLN A 145 -5.03 9.14 10.12
N ALA A 146 -5.10 9.87 9.00
CA ALA A 146 -4.12 9.70 7.94
C ALA A 146 -2.84 10.46 8.33
N PRO A 147 -1.72 9.76 8.54
CA PRO A 147 -0.48 10.41 8.93
C PRO A 147 -0.07 11.41 7.85
N ALA A 148 0.47 12.54 8.30
CA ALA A 148 0.95 13.61 7.44
C ALA A 148 1.86 13.02 6.35
N ALA A 149 1.78 13.58 5.14
CA ALA A 149 2.67 13.18 4.07
C ALA A 149 4.12 13.39 4.51
N LEU A 150 4.90 12.31 4.60
CA LEU A 150 6.34 12.41 4.84
C LEU A 150 6.94 13.34 3.78
N LYS A 151 7.78 14.27 4.21
CA LYS A 151 8.57 15.08 3.29
C LYS A 151 9.44 14.14 2.43
N PRO A 152 9.77 14.51 1.18
CA PRO A 152 10.58 13.66 0.30
C PRO A 152 11.87 13.14 0.94
N GLU A 153 12.54 13.99 1.73
CA GLU A 153 13.75 13.63 2.48
C GLU A 153 13.49 12.59 3.58
N GLN A 154 12.36 12.70 4.28
CA GLN A 154 11.98 11.76 5.33
C GLN A 154 11.65 10.39 4.75
N LEU A 155 11.03 10.34 3.56
CA LEU A 155 10.77 9.09 2.84
C LEU A 155 12.08 8.40 2.44
N LYS A 156 13.04 9.15 1.91
CA LYS A 156 14.37 8.62 1.56
C LYS A 156 15.13 8.16 2.82
N LYS A 157 15.05 8.91 3.91
CA LYS A 157 15.66 8.55 5.20
C LYS A 157 15.07 7.26 5.77
N LEU A 158 13.74 7.15 5.79
CA LEU A 158 13.01 5.96 6.21
C LEU A 158 13.45 4.73 5.40
N ARG A 159 13.50 4.87 4.07
CA ARG A 159 13.94 3.81 3.17
C ARG A 159 15.36 3.34 3.49
N ASN A 160 16.27 4.27 3.77
CA ASN A 160 17.65 3.96 4.13
C ASN A 160 17.76 3.34 5.53
N GLN A 161 16.98 3.80 6.51
CA GLN A 161 16.93 3.22 7.87
C GLN A 161 16.42 1.78 7.86
N LEU A 162 15.45 1.48 7.00
CA LEU A 162 14.93 0.14 6.80
C LEU A 162 15.81 -0.73 5.87
N ALA A 163 16.91 -0.17 5.33
CA ALA A 163 17.83 -0.83 4.40
C ALA A 163 17.15 -1.46 3.17
N ILE A 164 16.05 -0.86 2.69
CA ILE A 164 15.29 -1.36 1.53
C ILE A 164 15.52 -0.50 0.28
N THR A 165 15.35 -1.09 -0.91
CA THR A 165 15.43 -0.36 -2.18
C THR A 165 14.10 0.35 -2.50
N GLN A 166 14.10 1.27 -3.47
CA GLN A 166 12.85 1.88 -3.94
C GLN A 166 11.88 0.83 -4.49
N ALA A 167 12.39 -0.24 -5.11
CA ALA A 167 11.58 -1.36 -5.61
C ALA A 167 10.99 -2.21 -4.48
N ALA A 168 11.77 -2.47 -3.42
CA ALA A 168 11.28 -3.20 -2.25
C ALA A 168 10.22 -2.39 -1.48
N LEU A 169 10.43 -1.08 -1.30
CA LEU A 169 9.41 -0.20 -0.74
C LEU A 169 8.15 -0.14 -1.61
N ALA A 170 8.31 -0.13 -2.93
CA ALA A 170 7.19 -0.17 -3.85
C ALA A 170 6.41 -1.48 -3.74
N ALA A 171 7.09 -2.61 -3.60
CA ALA A 171 6.47 -3.92 -3.38
C ALA A 171 5.68 -3.96 -2.06
N LEU A 172 6.27 -3.47 -0.95
CA LEU A 172 5.59 -3.35 0.35
C LEU A 172 4.31 -2.51 0.27
N LEU A 173 4.35 -1.43 -0.51
CA LEU A 173 3.22 -0.51 -0.67
C LEU A 173 2.28 -0.92 -1.82
N SER A 174 2.57 -2.00 -2.54
CA SER A 174 1.85 -2.42 -3.76
C SER A 174 1.70 -1.30 -4.80
N VAL A 175 2.77 -0.52 -5.02
CA VAL A 175 2.85 0.56 -6.00
C VAL A 175 4.00 0.33 -6.98
N SER A 176 4.09 1.15 -8.03
CA SER A 176 5.22 1.10 -8.95
C SER A 176 6.47 1.74 -8.33
N PRO A 177 7.69 1.24 -8.63
CA PRO A 177 8.94 1.90 -8.22
C PRO A 177 9.06 3.34 -8.73
N ALA A 178 8.44 3.65 -9.88
CA ALA A 178 8.38 5.00 -10.42
C ALA A 178 7.58 5.96 -9.51
N SER A 179 6.55 5.46 -8.82
CA SER A 179 5.80 6.24 -7.83
C SER A 179 6.67 6.65 -6.65
N ILE A 180 7.51 5.74 -6.14
CA ILE A 180 8.45 6.03 -5.05
C ILE A 180 9.48 7.07 -5.49
N ALA A 181 10.05 6.93 -6.69
CA ALA A 181 10.99 7.89 -7.22
C ALA A 181 10.38 9.31 -7.37
N LEU A 182 9.13 9.41 -7.82
CA LEU A 182 8.43 10.69 -7.91
C LEU A 182 8.14 11.31 -6.53
N TRP A 183 7.86 10.48 -5.51
CA TRP A 183 7.65 10.96 -4.14
C TRP A 183 8.96 11.42 -3.49
N GLU A 184 10.04 10.66 -3.63
CA GLU A 184 11.38 11.03 -3.13
C GLU A 184 11.95 12.27 -3.84
N ALA A 185 11.55 12.51 -5.10
CA ALA A 185 11.90 13.71 -5.85
C ALA A 185 10.95 14.90 -5.58
N GLY A 186 9.91 14.74 -4.77
CA GLY A 186 8.90 15.78 -4.48
C GLY A 186 8.01 16.17 -5.66
N LYS A 187 8.03 15.40 -6.75
CA LYS A 187 7.23 15.65 -7.96
C LYS A 187 5.79 15.15 -7.83
N ALA A 188 5.52 14.29 -6.86
CA ALA A 188 4.19 13.79 -6.54
C ALA A 188 4.03 13.54 -5.05
N VAL A 189 2.78 13.58 -4.56
CA VAL A 189 2.46 13.32 -3.15
C VAL A 189 1.80 11.95 -3.03
N PRO A 190 2.23 11.07 -2.10
CA PRO A 190 1.61 9.77 -1.88
C PRO A 190 0.14 9.90 -1.47
N THR A 191 -0.68 8.97 -1.97
CA THR A 191 -2.11 8.89 -1.64
C THR A 191 -2.33 8.58 -0.16
N ARG A 192 -3.54 8.80 0.37
CA ARG A 192 -3.89 8.50 1.77
C ARG A 192 -3.54 7.07 2.17
N LYS A 193 -3.87 6.08 1.33
CA LYS A 193 -3.55 4.66 1.56
C LYS A 193 -2.05 4.46 1.72
N ASN A 194 -1.27 5.06 0.82
CA ASN A 194 0.19 4.94 0.83
C ASN A 194 0.81 5.66 2.03
N ARG A 195 0.25 6.80 2.46
CA ARG A 195 0.70 7.51 3.67
C ARG A 195 0.48 6.68 4.93
N ALA A 196 -0.70 6.07 5.09
CA ALA A 196 -0.98 5.19 6.21
C ALA A 196 0.00 4.01 6.26
N ALA A 197 0.22 3.35 5.12
CA ALA A 197 1.18 2.25 5.03
C ALA A 197 2.63 2.70 5.29
N LEU A 198 3.02 3.91 4.86
CA LEU A 198 4.34 4.49 5.16
C LEU A 198 4.55 4.78 6.66
N ALA A 199 3.51 5.19 7.37
CA ALA A 199 3.60 5.42 8.81
C ALA A 199 3.64 4.11 9.61
N GLU A 200 2.91 3.09 9.16
CA GLU A 200 3.03 1.73 9.72
C GLU A 200 4.47 1.20 9.52
N LEU A 201 5.04 1.38 8.32
CA LEU A 201 6.45 1.06 8.04
C LEU A 201 7.46 1.84 8.89
N ALA A 202 7.13 3.06 9.30
CA ALA A 202 7.98 3.85 10.18
C ALA A 202 8.05 3.31 11.62
N GLY A 203 7.07 2.52 12.04
CA GLY A 203 7.05 1.86 13.35
C GLY A 203 7.63 0.44 13.35
N LEU A 204 7.95 -0.12 12.18
CA LEU A 204 8.42 -1.51 12.03
C LEU A 204 9.95 -1.61 12.13
N SER A 205 10.43 -2.71 12.70
CA SER A 205 11.87 -3.01 12.71
C SER A 205 12.32 -3.56 11.34
N THR A 206 13.62 -3.53 11.09
CA THR A 206 14.21 -4.12 9.87
C THR A 206 13.92 -5.63 9.75
N ALA A 207 13.77 -6.33 10.88
CA ALA A 207 13.42 -7.75 10.91
C ALA A 207 11.98 -8.00 10.45
N ASP A 208 11.03 -7.18 10.92
CA ASP A 208 9.61 -7.31 10.55
C ASP A 208 9.38 -7.00 9.07
N VAL A 209 10.12 -6.02 8.53
CA VAL A 209 10.09 -5.70 7.10
C VAL A 209 10.65 -6.84 6.26
N ALA A 210 11.69 -7.51 6.73
CA ALA A 210 12.28 -8.68 6.07
C ALA A 210 11.33 -9.89 6.07
N GLU A 211 10.62 -10.11 7.18
CA GLU A 211 9.60 -11.17 7.31
C GLU A 211 8.42 -10.93 6.37
N ARG A 212 7.88 -9.71 6.32
CA ARG A 212 6.76 -9.34 5.43
C ARG A 212 7.06 -9.52 3.95
N LEU A 213 8.33 -9.47 3.55
CA LEU A 213 8.75 -9.70 2.18
C LEU A 213 8.75 -11.20 1.80
N GLY A 214 8.57 -12.14 2.76
CA GLY A 214 8.39 -13.60 2.56
C GLY A 214 9.60 -14.35 2.00
N ARG A 215 10.52 -13.60 1.43
CA ARG A 215 11.88 -13.87 1.02
C ARG A 215 12.35 -12.47 0.70
N VAL A 216 13.25 -11.92 1.49
CA VAL A 216 13.78 -10.61 1.18
C VAL A 216 14.19 -10.66 -0.31
N PRO A 217 13.75 -9.73 -1.19
CA PRO A 217 14.74 -9.11 -2.03
C PRO A 217 15.66 -8.43 -1.04
N THR A 218 16.53 -9.23 -0.41
CA THR A 218 17.69 -8.72 0.28
C THR A 218 18.28 -7.79 -0.75
N ALA A 219 18.84 -6.66 -0.36
CA ALA A 219 20.00 -6.22 -1.12
C ALA A 219 20.75 -7.51 -1.44
N SER A 220 20.84 -7.94 -2.70
CA SER A 220 21.90 -8.87 -3.06
C SER A 220 23.07 -8.28 -2.31
N THR A 221 23.54 -9.02 -1.28
CA THR A 221 24.52 -8.57 -0.30
C THR A 221 25.33 -7.49 -0.96
N PRO A 222 25.40 -6.22 -0.51
CA PRO A 222 26.28 -5.27 -1.16
C PRO A 222 27.57 -6.06 -1.34
N PRO A 223 28.00 -6.38 -2.59
CA PRO A 223 29.19 -7.17 -2.71
C PRO A 223 30.19 -6.36 -1.92
N ALA A 224 30.91 -7.02 -1.01
CA ALA A 224 31.94 -6.41 -0.19
C ALA A 224 33.12 -5.95 -1.08
N SER A 225 32.80 -5.28 -2.19
CA SER A 225 33.56 -5.00 -3.41
C SER A 225 32.60 -4.44 -4.49
N GLY A 226 32.13 -3.19 -4.35
CA GLY A 226 31.38 -2.53 -5.43
C GLY A 226 31.19 -1.03 -5.26
N LEU A 227 31.58 -0.26 -6.29
CA LEU A 227 31.49 1.20 -6.36
C LEU A 227 30.03 1.70 -6.28
N SER A 228 29.80 2.80 -5.54
CA SER A 228 28.50 3.47 -5.45
C SER A 228 28.10 4.13 -6.78
N SER A 229 26.80 4.44 -6.95
CA SER A 229 26.30 5.15 -8.15
C SER A 229 26.99 6.51 -8.36
N GLU A 230 27.33 7.19 -7.28
CA GLU A 230 28.08 8.45 -7.29
C GLU A 230 29.54 8.21 -7.69
N GLN A 231 30.19 7.18 -7.14
CA GLN A 231 31.57 6.83 -7.48
C GLN A 231 31.74 6.42 -8.95
N VAL A 232 30.80 5.64 -9.51
CA VAL A 232 30.83 5.28 -10.95
C VAL A 232 30.74 6.52 -11.82
N ARG A 233 29.87 7.47 -11.46
CA ARG A 233 29.71 8.73 -12.19
C ARG A 233 30.96 9.62 -12.07
N GLU A 234 31.56 9.70 -10.88
CA GLU A 234 32.79 10.46 -10.65
C GLU A 234 33.97 9.89 -11.43
N ILE A 235 34.17 8.57 -11.43
CA ILE A 235 35.22 7.91 -12.21
C ILE A 235 35.05 8.22 -13.70
N ARG A 236 33.82 8.14 -14.22
CA ARG A 236 33.52 8.48 -15.61
C ARG A 236 33.86 9.94 -15.93
N GLN A 237 33.45 10.87 -15.06
CA GLN A 237 33.65 12.30 -15.24
C GLN A 237 35.13 12.67 -15.17
N LYS A 238 35.89 12.10 -14.22
CA LYS A 238 37.34 12.28 -14.11
C LYS A 238 38.08 11.75 -15.33
N ALA A 239 37.64 10.62 -15.88
CA ALA A 239 38.17 10.06 -17.12
C ALA A 239 37.72 10.82 -18.39
N GLY A 240 36.86 11.84 -18.27
CA GLY A 240 36.37 12.64 -19.40
C GLY A 240 35.45 11.89 -20.37
N LEU A 241 34.86 10.76 -19.95
CA LEU A 241 34.10 9.88 -20.84
C LEU A 241 32.60 10.20 -20.81
N SER A 242 31.93 10.08 -21.95
CA SER A 242 30.46 9.96 -21.99
C SER A 242 30.00 8.59 -21.48
N GLN A 243 28.72 8.45 -21.14
CA GLN A 243 28.17 7.16 -20.71
C GLN A 243 28.31 6.07 -21.79
N ARG A 244 28.26 6.46 -23.07
CA ARG A 244 28.42 5.55 -24.20
C ARG A 244 29.87 5.11 -24.38
N GLU A 245 30.82 6.04 -24.32
CA GLU A 245 32.25 5.72 -24.42
C GLU A 245 32.74 4.88 -23.24
N LEU A 246 32.24 5.13 -22.04
CA LEU A 246 32.52 4.27 -20.89
C LEU A 246 31.94 2.87 -21.09
N ALA A 247 30.73 2.77 -21.66
CA ALA A 247 30.11 1.49 -21.94
C ALA A 247 30.89 0.69 -22.99
N ASP A 248 31.33 1.36 -24.06
CA ASP A 248 32.14 0.79 -25.13
C ASP A 248 33.50 0.30 -24.59
N LYS A 249 34.17 1.10 -23.73
CA LYS A 249 35.42 0.69 -23.06
C LYS A 249 35.26 -0.52 -22.12
N LEU A 250 34.08 -0.67 -21.51
CA LEU A 250 33.79 -1.74 -20.56
C LEU A 250 33.12 -2.97 -21.20
N GLY A 251 32.80 -2.91 -22.51
CA GLY A 251 32.10 -3.99 -23.22
C GLY A 251 30.66 -4.21 -22.73
N VAL A 252 29.98 -3.15 -22.29
CA VAL A 252 28.60 -3.18 -21.80
C VAL A 252 27.71 -2.21 -22.58
N SER A 253 26.39 -2.26 -22.37
CA SER A 253 25.47 -1.30 -22.98
C SER A 253 25.47 0.04 -22.22
N ALA A 254 25.26 1.15 -22.94
CA ALA A 254 25.10 2.49 -22.34
C ALA A 254 23.96 2.55 -21.30
N ASN A 255 22.91 1.72 -21.49
CA ASN A 255 21.82 1.59 -20.52
C ASN A 255 22.29 0.96 -19.20
N SER A 256 23.28 0.06 -19.23
CA SER A 256 23.87 -0.53 -18.03
C SER A 256 24.61 0.54 -17.21
N VAL A 257 25.40 1.38 -17.86
CA VAL A 257 26.10 2.51 -17.22
C VAL A 257 25.10 3.50 -16.62
N SER A 258 24.04 3.85 -17.36
CA SER A 258 22.97 4.72 -16.84
C SER A 258 22.25 4.12 -15.62
N ASN A 259 21.99 2.81 -15.63
CA ASN A 259 21.39 2.12 -14.49
C ASN A 259 22.32 2.08 -13.27
N TRP A 260 23.64 2.03 -13.46
CA TRP A 260 24.62 2.13 -12.37
C TRP A 260 24.66 3.53 -11.76
N GLU A 261 24.73 4.58 -12.59
CA GLU A 261 24.76 5.97 -12.12
C GLU A 261 23.45 6.42 -11.46
N THR A 262 22.34 5.77 -11.78
CA THR A 262 21.01 6.03 -11.17
C THR A 262 20.68 5.10 -10.01
N GLY A 263 21.57 4.16 -9.67
CA GLY A 263 21.37 3.21 -8.58
C GLY A 263 20.29 2.15 -8.82
N ARG A 264 19.85 1.98 -10.08
CA ARG A 264 18.89 0.94 -10.50
C ARG A 264 19.52 -0.46 -10.52
N SER A 265 20.83 -0.54 -10.74
CA SER A 265 21.62 -1.78 -10.67
C SER A 265 23.06 -1.46 -10.27
N ALA A 266 23.86 -2.47 -9.93
CA ALA A 266 25.29 -2.32 -9.64
C ALA A 266 26.16 -2.98 -10.73
N PRO A 267 27.36 -2.45 -11.00
CA PRO A 267 28.32 -3.11 -11.88
C PRO A 267 28.76 -4.45 -11.29
N ARG A 268 28.97 -5.45 -12.14
CA ARG A 268 29.48 -6.78 -11.71
C ARG A 268 30.94 -6.68 -11.29
N SER A 269 31.41 -7.62 -10.45
CA SER A 269 32.79 -7.63 -9.91
C SER A 269 33.89 -7.40 -10.96
N ARG A 270 33.83 -8.06 -12.13
CA ARG A 270 34.77 -7.82 -13.25
C ARG A 270 34.77 -6.37 -13.72
N THR A 271 33.58 -5.76 -13.80
CA THR A 271 33.41 -4.36 -14.21
C THR A 271 33.85 -3.39 -13.12
N VAL A 272 33.66 -3.74 -11.84
CA VAL A 272 34.17 -2.96 -10.71
C VAL A 272 35.69 -2.84 -10.79
N HIS A 273 36.40 -3.95 -11.05
CA HIS A 273 37.86 -3.91 -11.23
C HIS A 273 38.30 -3.01 -12.40
N ALA A 274 37.58 -3.07 -13.52
CA ALA A 274 37.87 -2.22 -14.68
C ALA A 274 37.61 -0.72 -14.38
N LEU A 275 36.55 -0.40 -13.64
CA LEU A 275 36.25 0.96 -13.20
C LEU A 275 37.29 1.48 -12.19
N THR A 276 37.74 0.66 -11.24
CA THR A 276 38.81 1.06 -10.31
C THR A 276 40.15 1.27 -11.00
N ALA A 277 40.45 0.50 -12.06
CA ALA A 277 41.65 0.70 -12.87
C ALA A 277 41.61 2.01 -13.67
N LEU A 278 40.42 2.40 -14.17
CA LEU A 278 40.20 3.69 -14.82
C LEU A 278 40.31 4.88 -13.84
N ALA A 279 40.01 4.65 -12.55
CA ALA A 279 40.12 5.68 -11.52
C ALA A 279 41.56 5.97 -11.07
N ALA A 280 42.50 5.07 -11.38
CA ALA A 280 43.91 5.15 -10.99
C ALA A 280 44.82 5.73 -12.10
N GLN A 281 44.25 6.14 -13.24
CA GLN A 281 44.91 6.80 -14.36
C GLN A 281 44.66 8.31 -14.30
#